data_AF-A0A157ZJP3-F1
#
_entry.id   AF-A0A157ZJP3-F1
#
_cell.length_a   1.000
_cell.length_b   1.000
_cell.length_c   1.000
_cell.angle_alpha   90.00
_cell.angle_beta   90.00
_cell.angle_gamma   90.00
#
_symmetry.space_group_name_H-M   'P 1'
#
loop_
_entity.id
_entity.type
_entity.pdbx_description
1 polymer ?
#
loop_
_entity_poly.entity_id
_entity_poly.type
_entity_poly.pdbx_seq_one_letter_code
_entity_poly.pdbx_strand_id
1 'polypeptide(L)'
;MFRQLACTALSAAVSMTASAADISDGVVKIGVLTDMSSIFSDIGGKGSVVAAQMAVDDFGGKVLGAPVKVISADHQNKTDVAATVAREWFDNQQVDMVQDLLPSSVALAVSNVAKEKHRIAIASGAGTTKLSNEACSPYTIQYSYDTFALTTSLVKAMARAGDNSWYFLTVDYALGASLKNDSATALNAAGGKVLGESKHPMHAADLSSNLLQAQASHAKVIGLANAGADTVNAIKTAREFGINAPGKQKIAGLQMFISDVHSLGLKSAQAMMLTTPFYWDRDDASRAWSQRFHAKTGRMPTFIQAGVYSSTLHYLKAVQASGTDASDAVLAQMRKTPVNDFFATNGVIRADGLMVHDMYIAEVKSPEQSKKPWDYYTIKQTISAQDAYAPLSASHCPLVAGKVVAGK
;
A
#
# COMPACT_ATOMS: atom_id res chain seq x y z
N MET A 1 15.73 83.54 21.36
CA MET A 1 15.08 83.06 20.11
C MET A 1 15.67 81.70 19.76
N PHE A 2 14.88 80.65 19.94
CA PHE A 2 15.22 79.26 19.65
C PHE A 2 15.43 79.07 18.13
N ARG A 3 16.45 78.31 17.72
CA ARG A 3 16.62 77.86 16.34
C ARG A 3 16.85 76.34 16.33
N GLN A 4 15.90 75.66 15.70
CA GLN A 4 15.64 74.21 15.72
C GLN A 4 16.69 73.41 14.94
N LEU A 5 17.10 72.26 15.49
CA LEU A 5 17.72 71.15 14.75
C LEU A 5 16.63 70.40 13.96
N ALA A 6 16.82 70.21 12.66
CA ALA A 6 16.02 69.33 11.83
C ALA A 6 16.65 67.93 11.79
N CYS A 7 15.99 66.94 12.39
CA CYS A 7 16.29 65.52 12.22
C CYS A 7 15.47 64.97 11.05
N THR A 8 16.12 64.61 9.96
CA THR A 8 15.51 63.91 8.82
C THR A 8 15.48 62.41 9.12
N ALA A 9 14.30 61.87 9.44
CA ALA A 9 14.11 60.43 9.62
C ALA A 9 13.89 59.77 8.24
N LEU A 10 14.85 58.95 7.81
CA LEU A 10 14.76 58.14 6.59
C LEU A 10 14.07 56.81 6.93
N SER A 11 12.78 56.69 6.64
CA SER A 11 12.03 55.44 6.77
C SER A 11 12.45 54.46 5.68
N ALA A 12 13.28 53.47 6.02
CA ALA A 12 13.56 52.33 5.16
C ALA A 12 12.35 51.40 5.11
N ALA A 13 11.62 51.45 4.00
CA ALA A 13 10.61 50.45 3.67
C ALA A 13 11.32 49.11 3.38
N VAL A 14 11.26 48.19 4.35
CA VAL A 14 11.65 46.79 4.12
C VAL A 14 10.57 46.17 3.25
N SER A 15 10.80 46.17 1.94
CA SER A 15 10.07 45.35 1.00
C SER A 15 10.22 43.89 1.43
N MET A 16 9.16 43.31 2.00
CA MET A 16 9.03 41.87 2.14
C MET A 16 8.98 41.29 0.71
N THR A 17 10.13 40.96 0.14
CA THR A 17 10.18 40.04 -0.99
C THR A 17 9.58 38.73 -0.51
N ALA A 18 8.38 38.42 -1.00
CA ALA A 18 7.84 37.08 -0.92
C ALA A 18 8.94 36.12 -1.41
N SER A 19 9.44 35.26 -0.52
CA SER A 19 10.36 34.20 -0.90
C SER A 19 9.67 33.45 -2.03
N ALA A 20 10.23 33.52 -3.25
CA ALA A 20 9.72 32.76 -4.37
C ALA A 20 9.67 31.29 -3.95
N ALA A 21 8.53 30.63 -4.18
CA ALA A 21 8.41 29.20 -3.93
C ALA A 21 9.52 28.45 -4.66
N ASP A 22 10.24 27.60 -3.94
CA ASP A 22 11.43 26.91 -4.44
C ASP A 22 11.03 25.56 -4.99
N ILE A 23 10.39 25.57 -6.16
CA ILE A 23 10.17 24.37 -6.97
C ILE A 23 11.37 24.20 -7.89
N SER A 24 12.14 23.15 -7.66
CA SER A 24 13.27 22.79 -8.49
C SER A 24 12.83 22.60 -9.95
N ASP A 25 13.65 23.09 -10.88
CA ASP A 25 13.48 22.93 -12.33
C ASP A 25 12.12 23.44 -12.90
N GLY A 26 11.35 24.19 -12.10
CA GLY A 26 10.07 24.80 -12.49
C GLY A 26 8.91 23.81 -12.72
N VAL A 27 9.01 22.56 -12.26
CA VAL A 27 7.98 21.53 -12.44
C VAL A 27 8.09 20.46 -11.36
N VAL A 28 6.95 20.01 -10.83
CA VAL A 28 6.90 18.83 -9.96
C VAL A 28 6.57 17.59 -10.79
N LYS A 29 7.46 16.61 -10.82
CA LYS A 29 7.32 15.36 -11.58
C LYS A 29 7.10 14.16 -10.65
N ILE A 30 6.00 13.45 -10.90
CA ILE A 30 5.60 12.24 -10.16
C ILE A 30 5.72 11.03 -11.09
N GLY A 31 6.56 10.06 -10.73
CA GLY A 31 6.75 8.83 -11.47
C GLY A 31 5.91 7.68 -10.90
N VAL A 32 4.97 7.14 -11.67
CA VAL A 32 4.24 5.92 -11.32
C VAL A 32 4.99 4.71 -11.91
N LEU A 33 5.72 3.99 -11.07
CA LEU A 33 6.49 2.81 -11.44
C LEU A 33 5.76 1.56 -10.95
N THR A 34 5.14 0.83 -11.88
CA THR A 34 4.21 -0.27 -11.57
C THR A 34 4.28 -1.37 -12.63
N ASP A 35 3.60 -2.48 -12.39
CA ASP A 35 3.46 -3.57 -13.35
C ASP A 35 2.33 -3.24 -14.32
N MET A 36 2.63 -3.02 -15.60
CA MET A 36 1.59 -2.71 -16.60
C MET A 36 1.23 -3.89 -17.50
N SER A 37 2.05 -4.95 -17.52
CA SER A 37 1.95 -6.01 -18.52
C SER A 37 1.85 -7.42 -17.94
N SER A 38 1.98 -7.59 -16.63
CA SER A 38 2.09 -8.91 -15.98
C SER A 38 1.02 -9.10 -14.90
N ILE A 39 1.24 -10.00 -13.93
CA ILE A 39 0.19 -10.53 -13.03
C ILE A 39 -0.42 -9.52 -12.06
N PHE A 40 0.17 -8.34 -11.92
CA PHE A 40 -0.33 -7.28 -11.05
C PHE A 40 -0.86 -6.06 -11.82
N SER A 41 -0.94 -6.15 -13.16
CA SER A 41 -1.45 -5.08 -14.03
C SER A 41 -2.88 -4.64 -13.72
N ASP A 42 -3.74 -5.58 -13.31
CA ASP A 42 -5.11 -5.29 -12.87
C ASP A 42 -5.18 -4.74 -11.43
N ILE A 43 -4.10 -4.83 -10.67
CA ILE A 43 -4.02 -4.40 -9.26
C ILE A 43 -3.56 -2.95 -9.16
N GLY A 44 -2.40 -2.64 -9.75
CA GLY A 44 -1.93 -1.26 -9.90
C GLY A 44 -2.04 -0.83 -11.35
N GLY A 45 -0.97 -1.05 -12.11
CA GLY A 45 -0.91 -0.90 -13.56
C GLY A 45 -1.37 0.46 -14.06
N LYS A 46 -2.05 0.48 -15.21
CA LYS A 46 -2.59 1.72 -15.78
C LYS A 46 -3.59 2.40 -14.84
N GLY A 47 -4.27 1.64 -13.98
CA GLY A 47 -5.18 2.19 -12.97
C GLY A 47 -4.46 3.10 -11.98
N SER A 48 -3.24 2.75 -11.54
CA SER A 48 -2.44 3.61 -10.65
C SER A 48 -2.03 4.91 -11.33
N VAL A 49 -1.71 4.88 -12.64
CA VAL A 49 -1.42 6.09 -13.42
C VAL A 49 -2.64 7.01 -13.48
N VAL A 50 -3.82 6.44 -13.75
CA VAL A 50 -5.09 7.19 -13.75
C VAL A 50 -5.39 7.76 -12.36
N ALA A 51 -5.16 7.01 -11.29
CA ALA A 51 -5.37 7.47 -9.92
C ALA A 51 -4.44 8.63 -9.54
N ALA A 52 -3.15 8.55 -9.89
CA ALA A 52 -2.21 9.64 -9.69
C ALA A 52 -2.63 10.90 -10.48
N GLN A 53 -2.99 10.74 -11.75
CA GLN A 53 -3.45 11.87 -12.57
C GLN A 53 -4.73 12.49 -12.02
N MET A 54 -5.69 11.69 -11.55
CA MET A 54 -6.90 12.21 -10.90
C MET A 54 -6.57 13.07 -9.67
N ALA A 55 -5.60 12.67 -8.85
CA ALA A 55 -5.18 13.46 -7.70
C ALA A 55 -4.52 14.78 -8.10
N VAL A 56 -3.71 14.77 -9.17
CA VAL A 56 -3.12 15.98 -9.75
C VAL A 56 -4.21 16.93 -10.28
N ASP A 57 -5.17 16.40 -11.03
CA ASP A 57 -6.28 17.17 -11.60
C ASP A 57 -7.13 17.80 -10.48
N ASP A 58 -7.46 17.02 -9.45
CA ASP A 58 -8.25 17.48 -8.30
C ASP A 58 -7.51 18.49 -7.41
N PHE A 59 -6.17 18.48 -7.43
CA PHE A 59 -5.34 19.50 -6.80
C PHE A 59 -5.25 20.80 -7.62
N GLY A 60 -5.66 20.77 -8.90
CA GLY A 60 -5.64 21.92 -9.82
C GLY A 60 -4.51 21.90 -10.85
N GLY A 61 -3.79 20.79 -11.00
CA GLY A 61 -2.74 20.58 -12.02
C GLY A 61 -1.44 21.37 -11.79
N LYS A 62 -1.38 22.17 -10.72
CA LYS A 62 -0.23 22.99 -10.33
C LYS A 62 -0.06 22.99 -8.83
N VAL A 63 1.17 23.18 -8.36
CA VAL A 63 1.49 23.43 -6.95
C VAL A 63 2.50 24.57 -6.89
N LEU A 64 2.27 25.55 -6.01
CA LEU A 64 3.13 26.73 -5.89
C LEU A 64 3.40 27.46 -7.23
N GLY A 65 2.42 27.43 -8.14
CA GLY A 65 2.51 28.04 -9.48
C GLY A 65 3.18 27.17 -10.55
N ALA A 66 3.90 26.12 -10.16
CA ALA A 66 4.55 25.18 -11.08
C ALA A 66 3.60 24.07 -11.54
N PRO A 67 3.66 23.62 -12.81
CA PRO A 67 2.91 22.45 -13.28
C PRO A 67 3.31 21.17 -12.55
N VAL A 68 2.34 20.27 -12.37
CA VAL A 68 2.58 18.91 -11.90
C VAL A 68 2.46 17.95 -13.09
N LYS A 69 3.45 17.08 -13.29
CA LYS A 69 3.44 16.08 -14.38
C LYS A 69 3.49 14.67 -13.81
N VAL A 70 2.61 13.79 -14.30
CA VAL A 70 2.68 12.36 -14.07
C VAL A 70 3.41 11.70 -15.24
N ILE A 71 4.46 10.94 -14.95
CA ILE A 71 5.08 10.01 -15.90
C ILE A 71 4.92 8.59 -15.37
N SER A 72 5.10 7.60 -16.23
CA SER A 72 4.94 6.21 -15.83
C SER A 72 5.82 5.26 -16.61
N ALA A 73 6.20 4.16 -15.99
CA ALA A 73 6.95 3.09 -16.65
C ALA A 73 6.53 1.72 -16.12
N ASP A 74 6.68 0.73 -16.98
CA ASP A 74 6.44 -0.67 -16.67
C ASP A 74 7.75 -1.35 -16.27
N HIS A 75 7.83 -1.81 -15.03
CA HIS A 75 8.99 -2.56 -14.57
C HIS A 75 8.91 -4.06 -14.85
N GLN A 76 7.80 -4.58 -15.41
CA GLN A 76 7.66 -5.97 -15.87
C GLN A 76 7.89 -7.01 -14.75
N ASN A 77 7.61 -6.66 -13.49
CA ASN A 77 7.98 -7.42 -12.28
C ASN A 77 9.48 -7.74 -12.14
N LYS A 78 10.37 -6.95 -12.75
CA LYS A 78 11.83 -7.08 -12.67
C LYS A 78 12.45 -5.98 -11.81
N THR A 79 13.17 -6.38 -10.77
CA THR A 79 13.74 -5.46 -9.78
C THR A 79 14.88 -4.61 -10.33
N ASP A 80 15.70 -5.18 -11.20
CA ASP A 80 16.79 -4.52 -11.91
C ASP A 80 16.28 -3.46 -12.90
N VAL A 81 15.20 -3.77 -13.64
CA VAL A 81 14.52 -2.82 -14.52
C VAL A 81 13.95 -1.67 -13.69
N ALA A 82 13.22 -1.96 -12.60
CA ALA A 82 12.68 -0.93 -11.73
C ALA A 82 13.76 0.00 -11.14
N ALA A 83 14.85 -0.56 -10.63
CA ALA A 83 15.96 0.22 -10.08
C ALA A 83 16.64 1.08 -11.15
N THR A 84 16.78 0.57 -12.37
CA THR A 84 17.37 1.30 -13.50
C THR A 84 16.49 2.48 -13.91
N VAL A 85 15.18 2.25 -14.05
CA VAL A 85 14.21 3.32 -14.35
C VAL A 85 14.20 4.38 -13.25
N ALA A 86 14.18 3.98 -11.98
CA ALA A 86 14.21 4.93 -10.86
C ALA A 86 15.48 5.80 -10.86
N ARG A 87 16.66 5.22 -11.13
CA ARG A 87 17.92 5.99 -11.25
C ARG A 87 17.85 6.99 -12.39
N GLU A 88 17.43 6.55 -13.57
CA GLU A 88 17.27 7.40 -14.75
C GLU A 88 16.29 8.56 -14.47
N TRP A 89 15.17 8.25 -13.83
CA TRP A 89 14.18 9.25 -13.45
C TRP A 89 14.71 10.30 -12.48
N PHE A 90 15.48 9.89 -11.48
CA PHE A 90 16.06 10.82 -10.52
C PHE A 90 17.23 11.62 -11.10
N ASP A 91 18.15 10.96 -11.81
CA ASP A 91 19.39 11.57 -12.28
C ASP A 91 19.18 12.47 -13.50
N ASN A 92 18.38 12.02 -14.46
CA ASN A 92 18.29 12.65 -15.79
C ASN A 92 16.92 13.29 -16.05
N GLN A 93 15.85 12.77 -15.44
CA GLN A 93 14.50 13.29 -15.66
C GLN A 93 13.98 14.15 -14.52
N GLN A 94 14.75 14.32 -13.44
CA GLN A 94 14.42 15.16 -12.29
C GLN A 94 13.03 14.83 -11.71
N VAL A 95 12.76 13.53 -11.53
CA VAL A 95 11.53 13.09 -10.83
C VAL A 95 11.68 13.39 -9.34
N ASP A 96 10.68 14.02 -8.76
CA ASP A 96 10.68 14.41 -7.34
C ASP A 96 10.25 13.24 -6.44
N MET A 97 9.31 12.44 -6.93
CA MET A 97 8.73 11.33 -6.19
C MET A 97 8.34 10.18 -7.12
N VAL A 98 8.69 8.96 -6.72
CA VAL A 98 8.20 7.72 -7.34
C VAL A 98 7.17 7.04 -6.45
N GLN A 99 6.14 6.44 -7.05
CA GLN A 99 5.07 5.78 -6.30
C GLN A 99 4.50 4.53 -6.98
N ASP A 100 3.52 3.91 -6.31
CA ASP A 100 3.00 2.56 -6.49
C ASP A 100 3.98 1.52 -5.97
N LEU A 101 4.99 1.13 -6.77
CA LEU A 101 6.07 0.22 -6.38
C LEU A 101 5.62 -1.21 -5.99
N LEU A 102 4.50 -1.71 -6.51
CA LEU A 102 4.23 -3.15 -6.46
C LEU A 102 5.25 -3.92 -7.31
N PRO A 103 5.65 -5.17 -6.98
CA PRO A 103 5.51 -5.84 -5.69
C PRO A 103 6.65 -5.50 -4.71
N SER A 104 6.62 -6.12 -3.53
CA SER A 104 7.61 -5.93 -2.44
C SER A 104 9.08 -5.96 -2.85
N SER A 105 9.47 -6.82 -3.81
CA SER A 105 10.86 -6.89 -4.30
C SER A 105 11.26 -5.63 -5.08
N VAL A 106 10.35 -5.05 -5.87
CA VAL A 106 10.53 -3.80 -6.60
C VAL A 106 10.62 -2.63 -5.62
N ALA A 107 9.69 -2.53 -4.66
CA ALA A 107 9.73 -1.47 -3.65
C ALA A 107 11.04 -1.47 -2.84
N LEU A 108 11.56 -2.64 -2.45
CA LEU A 108 12.86 -2.71 -1.74
C LEU A 108 14.02 -2.20 -2.60
N ALA A 109 14.05 -2.56 -3.89
CA ALA A 109 15.09 -2.10 -4.81
C ALA A 109 15.01 -0.59 -5.07
N VAL A 110 13.80 -0.06 -5.30
CA VAL A 110 13.56 1.36 -5.56
C VAL A 110 13.76 2.19 -4.29
N SER A 111 13.40 1.69 -3.11
CA SER A 111 13.67 2.32 -1.81
C SER A 111 15.16 2.55 -1.59
N ASN A 112 16.01 1.57 -1.95
CA ASN A 112 17.47 1.73 -1.87
C ASN A 112 17.97 2.83 -2.82
N VAL A 113 17.51 2.86 -4.07
CA VAL A 113 17.86 3.92 -5.02
C VAL A 113 17.40 5.30 -4.53
N ALA A 114 16.16 5.39 -4.04
CA ALA A 114 15.58 6.62 -3.49
C ALA A 114 16.39 7.13 -2.28
N LYS A 115 16.88 6.22 -1.42
CA LYS A 115 17.77 6.54 -0.31
C LYS A 115 19.12 7.09 -0.79
N GLU A 116 19.74 6.45 -1.78
CA GLU A 116 21.02 6.90 -2.36
C GLU A 116 20.90 8.27 -3.05
N LYS A 117 19.75 8.55 -3.66
CA LYS A 117 19.49 9.77 -4.41
C LYS A 117 18.81 10.88 -3.61
N HIS A 118 18.48 10.64 -2.34
CA HIS A 118 17.73 11.57 -1.50
C HIS A 118 16.43 12.02 -2.19
N ARG A 119 15.64 11.05 -2.67
CA ARG A 119 14.38 11.26 -3.41
C ARG A 119 13.25 10.46 -2.79
N ILE A 120 12.02 10.94 -2.91
CA ILE A 120 10.87 10.32 -2.24
C ILE A 120 10.42 9.06 -2.98
N ALA A 121 10.21 7.97 -2.25
CA ALA A 121 9.55 6.76 -2.74
C ALA A 121 8.32 6.43 -1.88
N ILE A 122 7.14 6.36 -2.50
CA ILE A 122 5.90 5.98 -1.81
C ILE A 122 5.40 4.62 -2.31
N ALA A 123 5.58 3.60 -1.48
CA ALA A 123 5.12 2.25 -1.75
C ALA A 123 3.65 2.09 -1.33
N SER A 124 2.73 2.27 -2.28
CA SER A 124 1.31 1.89 -2.09
C SER A 124 1.08 0.42 -2.42
N GLY A 125 1.85 -0.12 -3.37
CA GLY A 125 1.79 -1.44 -3.97
C GLY A 125 2.38 -2.60 -3.17
N ALA A 126 3.33 -2.32 -2.28
CA ALA A 126 4.16 -3.32 -1.62
C ALA A 126 3.77 -3.57 -0.16
N GLY A 127 3.69 -4.84 0.21
CA GLY A 127 3.23 -5.27 1.53
C GLY A 127 4.33 -5.65 2.52
N THR A 128 5.54 -6.00 2.09
CA THR A 128 6.56 -6.56 3.00
C THR A 128 6.81 -5.64 4.21
N THR A 129 6.76 -6.20 5.41
CA THR A 129 7.11 -5.48 6.66
C THR A 129 8.55 -4.99 6.69
N LYS A 130 9.44 -5.53 5.85
CA LYS A 130 10.84 -5.07 5.76
C LYS A 130 10.97 -3.58 5.42
N LEU A 131 10.05 -3.02 4.61
CA LEU A 131 10.08 -1.62 4.17
C LEU A 131 9.94 -0.62 5.32
N SER A 132 9.33 -1.04 6.43
CA SER A 132 9.16 -0.25 7.66
C SER A 132 9.93 -0.86 8.85
N ASN A 133 10.78 -1.86 8.59
CA ASN A 133 11.64 -2.51 9.57
C ASN A 133 13.10 -2.47 9.07
N GLU A 134 13.72 -3.63 8.82
CA GLU A 134 15.16 -3.74 8.58
C GLU A 134 15.64 -2.92 7.37
N ALA A 135 14.75 -2.69 6.39
CA ALA A 135 15.03 -1.92 5.18
C ALA A 135 14.34 -0.54 5.17
N CYS A 136 13.94 -0.02 6.34
CA CYS A 136 13.36 1.32 6.40
C CYS A 136 14.33 2.39 5.91
N SER A 137 13.76 3.45 5.34
CA SER A 137 14.51 4.56 4.74
C SER A 137 13.87 5.88 5.15
N PRO A 138 14.67 6.93 5.43
CA PRO A 138 14.11 8.26 5.71
C PRO A 138 13.35 8.83 4.51
N TYR A 139 13.56 8.29 3.31
CA TYR A 139 12.95 8.73 2.05
C TYR A 139 11.82 7.83 1.54
N THR A 140 11.45 6.79 2.29
CA THR A 140 10.42 5.84 1.87
C THR A 140 9.22 5.86 2.79
N ILE A 141 8.02 5.89 2.19
CA ILE A 141 6.75 5.74 2.89
C ILE A 141 6.08 4.47 2.38
N GLN A 142 5.79 3.51 3.26
CA GLN A 142 4.89 2.41 2.98
C GLN A 142 3.47 2.86 3.31
N TYR A 143 2.64 3.04 2.29
CA TYR A 143 1.44 3.87 2.40
C TYR A 143 0.16 3.07 2.66
N SER A 144 -0.14 2.07 1.85
CA SER A 144 -1.50 1.50 1.87
C SER A 144 -1.70 0.37 2.88
N TYR A 145 -0.66 -0.39 3.21
CA TYR A 145 -0.72 -1.55 4.10
C TYR A 145 0.68 -2.11 4.36
N ASP A 146 0.81 -2.98 5.37
CA ASP A 146 1.86 -3.99 5.45
C ASP A 146 1.25 -5.39 5.63
N THR A 147 2.07 -6.44 5.54
CA THR A 147 1.62 -7.82 5.72
C THR A 147 1.11 -8.08 7.14
N PHE A 148 1.69 -7.44 8.15
CA PHE A 148 1.22 -7.57 9.54
C PHE A 148 -0.24 -7.13 9.67
N ALA A 149 -0.59 -5.97 9.14
CA ALA A 149 -1.93 -5.40 9.18
C ALA A 149 -2.93 -6.18 8.34
N LEU A 150 -2.50 -6.76 7.21
CA LEU A 150 -3.37 -7.65 6.44
C LEU A 150 -3.68 -8.95 7.18
N THR A 151 -2.69 -9.59 7.81
CA THR A 151 -2.84 -10.97 8.24
C THR A 151 -3.19 -11.14 9.71
N THR A 152 -2.66 -10.30 10.60
CA THR A 152 -2.65 -10.58 12.04
C THR A 152 -4.05 -10.69 12.63
N SER A 153 -4.91 -9.71 12.37
CA SER A 153 -6.27 -9.68 12.91
C SER A 153 -7.15 -10.76 12.31
N LEU A 154 -7.02 -11.03 11.01
CA LEU A 154 -7.73 -12.11 10.32
C LEU A 154 -7.36 -13.47 10.91
N VAL A 155 -6.07 -13.76 11.01
CA VAL A 155 -5.57 -15.04 11.55
C VAL A 155 -6.01 -15.23 13.00
N LYS A 156 -5.91 -14.20 13.85
CA LYS A 156 -6.37 -14.26 15.24
C LYS A 156 -7.89 -14.47 15.32
N ALA A 157 -8.67 -13.82 14.46
CA ALA A 157 -10.12 -14.00 14.41
C ALA A 157 -10.49 -15.44 14.02
N MET A 158 -9.88 -15.97 12.96
CA MET A 158 -10.10 -17.35 12.51
C MET A 158 -9.67 -18.38 13.57
N ALA A 159 -8.48 -18.22 14.17
CA ALA A 159 -8.00 -19.11 15.21
C ALA A 159 -8.95 -19.16 16.42
N ARG A 160 -9.48 -18.01 16.86
CA ARG A 160 -10.49 -17.93 17.94
C ARG A 160 -11.83 -18.55 17.55
N ALA A 161 -12.18 -18.55 16.27
CA ALA A 161 -13.35 -19.26 15.74
C ALA A 161 -13.13 -20.79 15.60
N GLY A 162 -12.00 -21.31 16.05
CA GLY A 162 -11.67 -22.73 16.03
C GLY A 162 -10.86 -23.17 14.81
N ASP A 163 -10.54 -22.26 13.88
CA ASP A 163 -9.70 -22.52 12.71
C ASP A 163 -8.21 -22.39 13.07
N ASN A 164 -7.76 -23.24 14.00
CA ASN A 164 -6.50 -23.09 14.72
C ASN A 164 -5.33 -23.94 14.19
N SER A 165 -5.48 -24.63 13.06
CA SER A 165 -4.38 -25.36 12.40
C SER A 165 -4.27 -24.95 10.92
N TRP A 166 -3.07 -24.53 10.50
CA TRP A 166 -2.85 -23.89 9.21
C TRP A 166 -1.74 -24.58 8.41
N TYR A 167 -1.90 -24.64 7.09
CA TYR A 167 -0.86 -25.00 6.14
C TYR A 167 -0.67 -23.83 5.15
N PHE A 168 0.56 -23.45 4.84
CA PHE A 168 0.83 -22.30 3.97
C PHE A 168 1.26 -22.71 2.55
N LEU A 169 0.65 -22.09 1.55
CA LEU A 169 1.17 -22.05 0.18
C LEU A 169 1.84 -20.70 -0.02
N THR A 170 3.17 -20.71 -0.18
CA THR A 170 3.99 -19.50 -0.10
C THR A 170 4.68 -19.20 -1.42
N VAL A 171 4.44 -18.02 -1.98
CA VAL A 171 5.19 -17.57 -3.16
C VAL A 171 6.63 -17.22 -2.77
N ASP A 172 7.61 -17.69 -3.55
CA ASP A 172 9.02 -17.66 -3.16
C ASP A 172 9.71 -16.30 -3.42
N TYR A 173 9.24 -15.26 -2.74
CA TYR A 173 9.93 -13.97 -2.63
C TYR A 173 9.53 -13.24 -1.33
N ALA A 174 9.99 -11.99 -1.17
CA ALA A 174 9.83 -11.19 0.04
C ALA A 174 8.37 -11.06 0.55
N LEU A 175 7.37 -10.99 -0.34
CA LEU A 175 5.97 -10.91 0.11
C LEU A 175 5.52 -12.20 0.78
N GLY A 176 5.70 -13.35 0.11
CA GLY A 176 5.24 -14.64 0.64
C GLY A 176 5.91 -14.97 1.97
N ALA A 177 7.22 -14.69 2.07
CA ALA A 177 7.95 -14.84 3.33
C ALA A 177 7.36 -13.98 4.47
N SER A 178 7.06 -12.70 4.21
CA SER A 178 6.45 -11.82 5.21
C SER A 178 5.03 -12.27 5.58
N LEU A 179 4.15 -12.54 4.60
CA LEU A 179 2.79 -13.02 4.83
C LEU A 179 2.77 -14.29 5.70
N LYS A 180 3.61 -15.27 5.38
CA LYS A 180 3.70 -16.52 6.13
C LYS A 180 4.21 -16.27 7.56
N ASN A 181 5.28 -15.49 7.72
CA ASN A 181 5.91 -15.29 9.03
C ASN A 181 4.99 -14.49 9.98
N ASP A 182 4.35 -13.43 9.47
CA ASP A 182 3.41 -12.61 10.24
C ASP A 182 2.17 -13.43 10.61
N SER A 183 1.63 -14.21 9.67
CA SER A 183 0.50 -15.11 9.91
C SER A 183 0.84 -16.20 10.92
N ALA A 184 1.99 -16.87 10.79
CA ALA A 184 2.42 -17.92 11.70
C ALA A 184 2.62 -17.37 13.13
N THR A 185 3.19 -16.16 13.25
CA THR A 185 3.37 -15.48 14.53
C THR A 185 2.02 -15.16 15.17
N ALA A 186 1.08 -14.58 14.40
CA ALA A 186 -0.26 -14.28 14.86
C ALA A 186 -1.05 -15.55 15.27
N LEU A 187 -0.90 -16.63 14.51
CA LEU A 187 -1.53 -17.92 14.78
C LEU A 187 -1.03 -18.53 16.08
N ASN A 188 0.30 -18.59 16.26
CA ASN A 188 0.92 -19.12 17.46
C ASN A 188 0.52 -18.30 18.70
N ALA A 189 0.48 -16.97 18.58
CA ALA A 189 0.01 -16.08 19.64
C ALA A 189 -1.48 -16.29 19.99
N ALA A 190 -2.28 -16.82 19.07
CA ALA A 190 -3.67 -17.21 19.29
C ALA A 190 -3.83 -18.67 19.75
N GLY A 191 -2.74 -19.38 20.05
CA GLY A 191 -2.75 -20.80 20.47
C GLY A 191 -2.95 -21.80 19.33
N GLY A 192 -2.86 -21.36 18.07
CA GLY A 192 -2.90 -22.21 16.90
C GLY A 192 -1.56 -22.84 16.54
N LYS A 193 -1.53 -23.64 15.47
CA LYS A 193 -0.35 -24.38 15.00
C LYS A 193 -0.21 -24.34 13.48
N VAL A 194 1.02 -24.22 13.01
CA VAL A 194 1.38 -24.44 11.61
C VAL A 194 1.67 -25.93 11.41
N LEU A 195 0.96 -26.58 10.49
CA LEU A 195 1.11 -28.01 10.17
C LEU A 195 2.03 -28.28 8.98
N GLY A 196 2.41 -27.23 8.24
CA GLY A 196 3.37 -27.32 7.16
C GLY A 196 3.35 -26.12 6.23
N GLU A 197 4.23 -26.16 5.24
CA GLU A 197 4.26 -25.22 4.13
C GLU A 197 4.70 -25.91 2.85
N SER A 198 4.30 -25.35 1.72
CA SER A 198 4.94 -25.60 0.43
C SER A 198 5.21 -24.26 -0.25
N LYS A 199 6.29 -24.20 -1.02
CA LYS A 199 6.65 -23.02 -1.80
C LYS A 199 6.30 -23.19 -3.27
N HIS A 200 6.02 -22.08 -3.94
CA HIS A 200 5.88 -22.03 -5.39
C HIS A 200 6.58 -20.80 -5.97
N PRO A 201 7.11 -20.88 -7.21
CA PRO A 201 7.61 -19.69 -7.89
C PRO A 201 6.46 -18.72 -8.21
N MET A 202 6.79 -17.44 -8.42
CA MET A 202 5.85 -16.49 -9.00
C MET A 202 5.47 -16.94 -10.42
N HIS A 203 4.21 -16.76 -10.82
CA HIS A 203 3.70 -17.26 -12.11
C HIS A 203 3.66 -18.79 -12.23
N ALA A 204 3.36 -19.49 -11.13
CA ALA A 204 3.22 -20.94 -11.15
C ALA A 204 2.00 -21.35 -11.99
N ALA A 205 2.24 -22.05 -13.11
CA ALA A 205 1.17 -22.53 -13.99
C ALA A 205 0.35 -23.66 -13.35
N ASP A 206 1.00 -24.54 -12.58
CA ASP A 206 0.37 -25.65 -11.87
C ASP A 206 0.70 -25.58 -10.37
N LEU A 207 -0.35 -25.56 -9.54
CA LEU A 207 -0.27 -25.57 -8.08
C LEU A 207 -0.86 -26.85 -7.48
N SER A 208 -1.11 -27.87 -8.31
CA SER A 208 -1.82 -29.08 -7.90
C SER A 208 -1.08 -29.84 -6.80
N SER A 209 0.23 -30.03 -6.96
CA SER A 209 1.06 -30.74 -5.97
C SER A 209 1.12 -30.01 -4.63
N ASN A 210 1.25 -28.68 -4.64
CA ASN A 210 1.20 -27.83 -3.45
C ASN A 210 -0.13 -27.98 -2.70
N LEU A 211 -1.24 -27.98 -3.44
CA LEU A 211 -2.59 -28.12 -2.87
C LEU A 211 -2.86 -29.53 -2.33
N LEU A 212 -2.37 -30.59 -2.99
CA LEU A 212 -2.50 -31.95 -2.50
C LEU A 212 -1.69 -32.18 -1.21
N GLN A 213 -0.50 -31.59 -1.10
CA GLN A 213 0.27 -31.60 0.15
C GLN A 213 -0.47 -30.86 1.28
N ALA A 214 -1.05 -29.69 0.96
CA ALA A 214 -1.87 -28.95 1.92
C ALA A 214 -3.10 -29.76 2.35
N GLN A 215 -3.70 -30.52 1.43
CA GLN A 215 -4.84 -31.38 1.73
C GLN A 215 -4.46 -32.55 2.65
N ALA A 216 -3.35 -33.22 2.35
CA ALA A 216 -2.80 -34.31 3.16
C ALA A 216 -2.36 -33.86 4.56
N SER A 217 -2.10 -32.56 4.78
CA SER A 217 -1.75 -32.03 6.10
C SER A 217 -2.90 -32.05 7.11
N HIS A 218 -4.14 -32.15 6.64
CA HIS A 218 -5.35 -32.03 7.46
C HIS A 218 -5.47 -30.71 8.25
N ALA A 219 -4.72 -29.66 7.88
CA ALA A 219 -4.88 -28.34 8.47
C ALA A 219 -6.30 -27.81 8.24
N LYS A 220 -6.92 -27.17 9.24
CA LYS A 220 -8.26 -26.59 9.07
C LYS A 220 -8.28 -25.48 8.02
N VAL A 221 -7.17 -24.76 7.87
CA VAL A 221 -7.02 -23.65 6.93
C VAL A 221 -5.81 -23.86 6.03
N ILE A 222 -5.98 -23.56 4.76
CA ILE A 222 -4.90 -23.36 3.79
C ILE A 222 -4.74 -21.86 3.61
N GLY A 223 -3.63 -21.32 4.14
CA GLY A 223 -3.26 -19.91 4.02
C GLY A 223 -2.51 -19.67 2.72
N LEU A 224 -3.08 -18.86 1.83
CA LEU A 224 -2.43 -18.48 0.58
C LEU A 224 -1.54 -17.26 0.83
N ALA A 225 -0.26 -17.51 1.11
CA ALA A 225 0.79 -16.51 1.24
C ALA A 225 1.34 -16.12 -0.14
N ASN A 226 0.44 -15.66 -1.01
CA ASN A 226 0.70 -15.19 -2.37
C ASN A 226 -0.28 -14.05 -2.71
N ALA A 227 -0.28 -13.57 -3.95
CA ALA A 227 -1.14 -12.46 -4.38
C ALA A 227 -1.50 -12.56 -5.87
N GLY A 228 -2.52 -11.82 -6.30
CA GLY A 228 -2.86 -11.62 -7.71
C GLY A 228 -3.18 -12.92 -8.44
N ALA A 229 -2.66 -13.06 -9.67
CA ALA A 229 -2.97 -14.22 -10.51
C ALA A 229 -2.60 -15.58 -9.87
N ASP A 230 -1.54 -15.65 -9.05
CA ASP A 230 -1.19 -16.88 -8.33
C ASP A 230 -2.28 -17.26 -7.31
N THR A 231 -2.86 -16.27 -6.61
CA THR A 231 -3.99 -16.49 -5.69
C THR A 231 -5.22 -16.95 -6.46
N VAL A 232 -5.52 -16.31 -7.59
CA VAL A 232 -6.65 -16.70 -8.45
C VAL A 232 -6.48 -18.13 -8.96
N ASN A 233 -5.28 -18.51 -9.42
CA ASN A 233 -4.97 -19.86 -9.86
C ASN A 233 -5.12 -20.87 -8.71
N ALA A 234 -4.50 -20.60 -7.56
CA ALA A 234 -4.57 -21.45 -6.38
C ALA A 234 -6.02 -21.75 -5.95
N ILE A 235 -6.88 -20.73 -5.95
CA ILE A 235 -8.30 -20.91 -5.55
C ILE A 235 -9.06 -21.72 -6.59
N LYS A 236 -8.84 -21.50 -7.88
CA LYS A 236 -9.46 -22.30 -8.96
C LYS A 236 -9.07 -23.77 -8.84
N THR A 237 -7.78 -24.07 -8.78
CA THR A 237 -7.28 -25.44 -8.63
C THR A 237 -7.74 -26.08 -7.31
N ALA A 238 -7.78 -25.32 -6.20
CA ALA A 238 -8.26 -25.85 -4.92
C ALA A 238 -9.73 -26.28 -5.00
N ARG A 239 -10.57 -25.53 -5.73
CA ARG A 239 -11.98 -25.89 -5.95
C ARG A 239 -12.12 -27.17 -6.77
N GLU A 240 -11.26 -27.42 -7.75
CA GLU A 240 -11.23 -28.66 -8.53
C GLU A 240 -10.98 -29.89 -7.64
N PHE A 241 -10.21 -29.74 -6.55
CA PHE A 241 -9.99 -30.78 -5.54
C PHE A 241 -11.02 -30.79 -4.40
N GLY A 242 -12.11 -30.01 -4.52
CA GLY A 242 -13.16 -29.92 -3.50
C GLY A 242 -12.74 -29.23 -2.20
N ILE A 243 -11.60 -28.53 -2.19
CA ILE A 243 -11.18 -27.69 -1.06
C ILE A 243 -12.11 -26.47 -0.96
N ASN A 244 -12.29 -25.94 0.25
CA ASN A 244 -13.18 -24.83 0.57
C ASN A 244 -14.69 -25.13 0.40
N ALA A 245 -15.06 -26.39 0.19
CA ALA A 245 -16.45 -26.86 0.28
C ALA A 245 -16.89 -26.98 1.77
N PRO A 246 -18.21 -26.95 2.07
CA PRO A 246 -18.70 -27.19 3.42
C PRO A 246 -18.14 -28.49 4.01
N GLY A 247 -17.60 -28.42 5.23
CA GLY A 247 -16.98 -29.56 5.92
C GLY A 247 -15.58 -29.95 5.43
N LYS A 248 -14.98 -29.19 4.50
CA LYS A 248 -13.59 -29.34 4.04
C LYS A 248 -12.70 -28.22 4.61
N GLN A 249 -11.40 -28.31 4.34
CA GLN A 249 -10.45 -27.27 4.74
C GLN A 249 -10.83 -25.94 4.09
N LYS A 250 -10.72 -24.86 4.87
CA LYS A 250 -11.01 -23.50 4.42
C LYS A 250 -9.80 -22.91 3.70
N ILE A 251 -10.05 -21.94 2.82
CA ILE A 251 -8.98 -21.13 2.22
C ILE A 251 -9.01 -19.74 2.86
N ALA A 252 -7.85 -19.27 3.29
CA ALA A 252 -7.65 -17.88 3.70
C ALA A 252 -6.71 -17.18 2.72
N GLY A 253 -7.21 -16.18 2.01
CA GLY A 253 -6.37 -15.32 1.17
C GLY A 253 -5.68 -14.28 2.05
N LEU A 254 -4.37 -14.41 2.22
CA LEU A 254 -3.60 -13.53 3.11
C LEU A 254 -3.32 -12.16 2.47
N GLN A 255 -3.41 -12.08 1.15
CA GLN A 255 -3.48 -10.84 0.39
C GLN A 255 -4.41 -11.03 -0.81
N MET A 256 -5.55 -10.34 -0.80
CA MET A 256 -6.54 -10.40 -1.87
C MET A 256 -7.01 -9.01 -2.26
N PHE A 257 -7.25 -8.84 -3.55
CA PHE A 257 -7.76 -7.62 -4.14
C PHE A 257 -9.16 -7.83 -4.71
N ILE A 258 -9.90 -6.73 -4.88
CA ILE A 258 -11.22 -6.78 -5.51
C ILE A 258 -11.16 -7.27 -6.96
N SER A 259 -10.04 -7.06 -7.65
CA SER A 259 -9.73 -7.61 -8.97
C SER A 259 -9.64 -9.14 -8.97
N ASP A 260 -9.11 -9.73 -7.90
CA ASP A 260 -8.98 -11.18 -7.76
C ASP A 260 -10.37 -11.79 -7.59
N VAL A 261 -11.20 -11.19 -6.73
CA VAL A 261 -12.58 -11.63 -6.51
C VAL A 261 -13.43 -11.45 -7.77
N HIS A 262 -13.22 -10.37 -8.52
CA HIS A 262 -13.82 -10.21 -9.84
C HIS A 262 -13.45 -11.35 -10.79
N SER A 263 -12.16 -11.69 -10.85
CA SER A 263 -11.62 -12.74 -11.74
C SER A 263 -12.05 -14.16 -11.36
N LEU A 264 -12.26 -14.40 -10.07
CA LEU A 264 -12.76 -15.67 -9.52
C LEU A 264 -14.27 -15.82 -9.69
N GLY A 265 -15.00 -14.70 -9.62
CA GLY A 265 -16.44 -14.67 -9.48
C GLY A 265 -16.90 -15.08 -8.06
N LEU A 266 -18.05 -14.54 -7.64
CA LEU A 266 -18.59 -14.79 -6.30
C LEU A 266 -18.91 -16.26 -6.04
N LYS A 267 -19.27 -17.05 -7.07
CA LYS A 267 -19.50 -18.49 -6.91
C LYS A 267 -18.27 -19.20 -6.32
N SER A 268 -17.07 -18.81 -6.75
CA SER A 268 -15.81 -19.40 -6.32
C SER A 268 -15.29 -18.77 -5.03
N ALA A 269 -15.48 -17.45 -4.88
CA ALA A 269 -14.88 -16.65 -3.81
C ALA A 269 -15.76 -16.43 -2.57
N GLN A 270 -17.07 -16.73 -2.63
CA GLN A 270 -18.00 -16.52 -1.52
C GLN A 270 -17.53 -17.13 -0.20
N ALA A 271 -17.89 -16.47 0.90
CA ALA A 271 -17.54 -16.80 2.29
C ALA A 271 -16.04 -16.76 2.61
N MET A 272 -15.18 -16.37 1.67
CA MET A 272 -13.78 -16.10 1.97
C MET A 272 -13.67 -14.84 2.83
N MET A 273 -12.87 -14.93 3.88
CA MET A 273 -12.52 -13.82 4.75
C MET A 273 -11.21 -13.18 4.28
N LEU A 274 -11.16 -11.86 4.28
CA LEU A 274 -9.97 -11.08 3.95
C LEU A 274 -9.89 -9.82 4.80
N THR A 275 -8.69 -9.23 4.87
CA THR A 275 -8.50 -7.88 5.40
C THR A 275 -8.22 -6.94 4.24
N THR A 276 -8.73 -5.71 4.29
CA THR A 276 -8.47 -4.69 3.27
C THR A 276 -8.35 -3.30 3.90
N PRO A 277 -7.44 -2.44 3.40
CA PRO A 277 -7.35 -1.04 3.83
C PRO A 277 -8.46 -0.15 3.24
N PHE A 278 -9.10 -0.58 2.15
CA PHE A 278 -10.10 0.23 1.44
C PHE A 278 -11.09 -0.63 0.65
N TYR A 279 -12.35 -0.23 0.66
CA TYR A 279 -13.40 -0.80 -0.21
C TYR A 279 -14.24 0.33 -0.82
N TRP A 280 -14.51 0.23 -2.13
CA TRP A 280 -15.17 1.28 -2.90
C TRP A 280 -16.58 1.62 -2.42
N ASP A 281 -17.29 0.66 -1.82
CA ASP A 281 -18.67 0.82 -1.33
C ASP A 281 -18.74 0.88 0.21
N ARG A 282 -17.65 1.31 0.88
CA ARG A 282 -17.58 1.40 2.34
C ARG A 282 -18.50 2.50 2.89
N ASP A 283 -18.48 3.67 2.27
CA ASP A 283 -19.17 4.90 2.69
C ASP A 283 -19.40 5.83 1.48
N ASP A 284 -20.02 7.00 1.70
CA ASP A 284 -20.33 7.92 0.59
C ASP A 284 -19.08 8.53 -0.05
N ALA A 285 -18.02 8.78 0.73
CA ALA A 285 -16.78 9.36 0.22
C ALA A 285 -16.02 8.38 -0.68
N SER A 286 -15.86 7.14 -0.22
CA SER A 286 -15.27 6.04 -1.01
C SER A 286 -16.07 5.76 -2.27
N ARG A 287 -17.42 5.77 -2.21
CA ARG A 287 -18.28 5.66 -3.39
C ARG A 287 -18.04 6.79 -4.38
N ALA A 288 -18.08 8.04 -3.91
CA ALA A 288 -17.98 9.22 -4.78
C ALA A 288 -16.67 9.22 -5.58
N TRP A 289 -15.54 8.97 -4.93
CA TRP A 289 -14.25 8.87 -5.61
C TRP A 289 -14.19 7.67 -6.55
N SER A 290 -14.64 6.50 -6.09
CA SER A 290 -14.54 5.25 -6.87
C SER A 290 -15.38 5.27 -8.15
N GLN A 291 -16.52 5.97 -8.15
CA GLN A 291 -17.33 6.12 -9.36
C GLN A 291 -16.63 6.98 -10.42
N ARG A 292 -15.91 8.03 -10.02
CA ARG A 292 -15.08 8.82 -10.95
C ARG A 292 -13.94 7.99 -11.53
N PHE A 293 -13.32 7.15 -10.70
CA PHE A 293 -12.30 6.20 -11.16
C PHE A 293 -12.89 5.20 -12.15
N HIS A 294 -14.01 4.56 -11.80
CA HIS A 294 -14.69 3.60 -12.66
C HIS A 294 -15.08 4.21 -14.01
N ALA A 295 -15.54 5.45 -14.05
CA ALA A 295 -15.86 6.14 -15.30
C ALA A 295 -14.66 6.29 -16.25
N LYS A 296 -13.42 6.34 -15.72
CA LYS A 296 -12.19 6.45 -16.51
C LYS A 296 -11.58 5.10 -16.88
N THR A 297 -11.81 4.06 -16.07
CA THR A 297 -11.10 2.77 -16.21
C THR A 297 -12.00 1.59 -16.55
N GLY A 298 -13.32 1.72 -16.39
CA GLY A 298 -14.30 0.65 -16.54
C GLY A 298 -14.29 -0.39 -15.40
N ARG A 299 -13.55 -0.14 -14.32
CA ARG A 299 -13.40 -1.09 -13.19
C ARG A 299 -13.44 -0.34 -11.86
N MET A 300 -13.94 -0.99 -10.81
CA MET A 300 -13.81 -0.41 -9.46
C MET A 300 -12.36 -0.45 -9.00
N PRO A 301 -11.91 0.57 -8.26
CA PRO A 301 -10.52 0.68 -7.85
C PRO A 301 -10.13 -0.42 -6.87
N THR A 302 -8.90 -0.92 -7.01
CA THR A 302 -8.24 -1.64 -5.91
C THR A 302 -7.83 -0.65 -4.82
N PHE A 303 -7.50 -1.18 -3.64
CA PHE A 303 -6.97 -0.33 -2.59
C PHE A 303 -5.57 0.24 -2.90
N ILE A 304 -4.82 -0.36 -3.83
CA ILE A 304 -3.54 0.18 -4.31
C ILE A 304 -3.79 1.44 -5.11
N GLN A 305 -4.75 1.38 -6.05
CA GLN A 305 -5.12 2.53 -6.89
C GLN A 305 -5.70 3.67 -6.05
N ALA A 306 -6.53 3.34 -5.05
CA ALA A 306 -7.01 4.32 -4.07
C ALA A 306 -5.87 4.94 -3.25
N GLY A 307 -4.91 4.12 -2.79
CA GLY A 307 -3.73 4.56 -2.07
C GLY A 307 -2.80 5.46 -2.89
N VAL A 308 -2.63 5.17 -4.18
CA VAL A 308 -1.85 6.01 -5.11
C VAL A 308 -2.47 7.40 -5.26
N TYR A 309 -3.80 7.49 -5.41
CA TYR A 309 -4.47 8.80 -5.41
C TYR A 309 -4.23 9.53 -4.07
N SER A 310 -4.50 8.84 -2.95
CA SER A 310 -4.44 9.43 -1.60
C SER A 310 -3.03 9.95 -1.28
N SER A 311 -2.01 9.14 -1.55
CA SER A 311 -0.61 9.51 -1.35
C SER A 311 -0.14 10.63 -2.27
N THR A 312 -0.58 10.65 -3.53
CA THR A 312 -0.32 11.77 -4.45
C THR A 312 -0.90 13.07 -3.91
N LEU A 313 -2.16 13.05 -3.49
CA LEU A 313 -2.83 14.23 -2.93
C LEU A 313 -2.16 14.70 -1.64
N HIS A 314 -1.74 13.77 -0.77
CA HIS A 314 -1.03 14.07 0.46
C HIS A 314 0.34 14.70 0.21
N TYR A 315 1.09 14.18 -0.77
CA TYR A 315 2.36 14.74 -1.20
C TYR A 315 2.21 16.16 -1.75
N LEU A 316 1.25 16.41 -2.65
CA LEU A 316 1.04 17.74 -3.23
C LEU A 316 0.64 18.78 -2.16
N LYS A 317 -0.22 18.38 -1.20
CA LYS A 317 -0.53 19.21 -0.02
C LYS A 317 0.71 19.50 0.81
N ALA A 318 1.61 18.53 0.97
CA ALA A 318 2.85 18.71 1.70
C ALA A 318 3.81 19.68 0.98
N VAL A 319 4.00 19.54 -0.33
CA VAL A 319 4.77 20.50 -1.17
C VAL A 319 4.21 21.91 -1.01
N GLN A 320 2.90 22.07 -1.13
CA GLN A 320 2.23 23.36 -0.97
C GLN A 320 2.44 23.97 0.42
N ALA A 321 2.41 23.15 1.47
CA ALA A 321 2.56 23.60 2.85
C ALA A 321 4.04 23.86 3.24
N SER A 322 5.00 23.12 2.66
CA SER A 322 6.43 23.35 2.87
C SER A 322 6.99 24.49 2.02
N GLY A 323 6.31 24.89 0.95
CA GLY A 323 6.77 25.96 0.05
C GLY A 323 7.90 25.51 -0.89
N THR A 324 8.17 24.21 -1.00
CA THR A 324 9.27 23.62 -1.78
C THR A 324 8.98 22.16 -2.11
N ASP A 325 9.60 21.63 -3.17
CA ASP A 325 9.65 20.21 -3.54
C ASP A 325 10.86 19.45 -2.93
N ALA A 326 11.71 20.13 -2.15
CA ALA A 326 12.85 19.51 -1.49
C ALA A 326 12.43 18.33 -0.59
N SER A 327 13.00 17.15 -0.85
CA SER A 327 12.51 15.87 -0.30
C SER A 327 12.42 15.85 1.23
N ASP A 328 13.43 16.36 1.95
CA ASP A 328 13.45 16.36 3.42
C ASP A 328 12.32 17.23 4.01
N ALA A 329 12.12 18.42 3.45
CA ALA A 329 11.08 19.35 3.90
C ALA A 329 9.68 18.79 3.63
N VAL A 330 9.47 18.23 2.44
CA VAL A 330 8.20 17.61 2.06
C VAL A 330 7.89 16.39 2.93
N LEU A 331 8.86 15.49 3.15
CA LEU A 331 8.68 14.32 4.01
C LEU A 331 8.41 14.69 5.46
N ALA A 332 9.09 15.70 6.00
CA ALA A 332 8.79 16.22 7.33
C ALA A 332 7.34 16.73 7.42
N GLN A 333 6.88 17.46 6.40
CA GLN A 333 5.52 17.97 6.34
C GLN A 333 4.47 16.84 6.17
N MET A 334 4.76 15.83 5.34
CA MET A 334 3.91 14.64 5.18
C MET A 334 3.75 13.87 6.48
N ARG A 335 4.84 13.72 7.27
CA ARG A 335 4.81 13.04 8.59
C ARG A 335 4.06 13.84 9.65
N LYS A 336 4.15 15.17 9.61
CA LYS A 336 3.45 16.07 10.54
C LYS A 336 1.94 16.13 10.31
N THR A 337 1.52 15.91 9.06
CA THR A 337 0.12 16.11 8.65
C THR A 337 -0.61 14.77 8.64
N PRO A 338 -1.67 14.58 9.46
CA PRO A 338 -2.48 13.38 9.37
C PRO A 338 -3.18 13.28 8.01
N VAL A 339 -3.25 12.06 7.47
CA VAL A 339 -4.00 11.74 6.25
C VAL A 339 -5.49 11.71 6.60
N ASN A 340 -6.25 12.62 5.99
CA ASN A 340 -7.70 12.72 6.14
C ASN A 340 -8.33 12.92 4.76
N ASP A 341 -8.74 11.82 4.15
CA ASP A 341 -9.44 11.79 2.86
C ASP A 341 -10.36 10.56 2.76
N PHE A 342 -10.85 10.23 1.55
CA PHE A 342 -11.74 9.09 1.35
C PHE A 342 -11.04 7.73 1.57
N PHE A 343 -9.71 7.65 1.53
CA PHE A 343 -8.97 6.42 1.77
C PHE A 343 -8.88 6.15 3.27
N ALA A 344 -8.37 7.12 4.03
CA ALA A 344 -8.14 7.01 5.47
C ALA A 344 -8.61 8.24 6.26
N THR A 345 -9.12 8.00 7.46
CA THR A 345 -9.41 9.01 8.48
C THR A 345 -8.33 8.95 9.55
N ASN A 346 -7.71 10.09 9.88
CA ASN A 346 -6.65 10.21 10.88
C ASN A 346 -5.48 9.23 10.68
N GLY A 347 -5.12 8.96 9.42
CA GLY A 347 -3.94 8.15 9.10
C GLY A 347 -2.66 8.90 9.50
N VAL A 348 -1.64 8.19 9.98
CA VAL A 348 -0.40 8.79 10.49
C VAL A 348 0.81 8.11 9.87
N ILE A 349 1.71 8.88 9.26
CA ILE A 349 3.00 8.37 8.79
C ILE A 349 3.99 8.38 9.96
N ARG A 350 4.35 7.18 10.42
CA ARG A 350 5.26 6.99 11.55
C ARG A 350 6.72 7.26 11.18
N ALA A 351 7.57 7.31 12.20
CA ALA A 351 9.01 7.55 12.05
C ALA A 351 9.75 6.41 11.33
N ASP A 352 9.17 5.20 11.27
CA ASP A 352 9.68 4.06 10.51
C ASP A 352 9.22 4.05 9.04
N GLY A 353 8.47 5.07 8.61
CA GLY A 353 7.97 5.21 7.24
C GLY A 353 6.64 4.51 6.97
N LEU A 354 6.04 3.83 7.94
CA LEU A 354 4.72 3.20 7.75
C LEU A 354 3.59 4.19 7.98
N MET A 355 2.65 4.29 7.03
CA MET A 355 1.38 4.96 7.25
C MET A 355 0.41 3.99 7.94
N VAL A 356 0.02 4.31 9.17
CA VAL A 356 -0.94 3.52 9.94
C VAL A 356 -2.32 4.17 9.88
N HIS A 357 -3.35 3.37 9.64
CA HIS A 357 -4.74 3.80 9.54
C HIS A 357 -5.70 2.64 9.85
N ASP A 358 -7.00 2.86 9.90
CA ASP A 358 -7.94 1.76 10.17
C ASP A 358 -7.97 0.75 9.01
N MET A 359 -8.07 -0.54 9.35
CA MET A 359 -8.21 -1.64 8.40
C MET A 359 -9.60 -2.28 8.54
N TYR A 360 -10.03 -3.05 7.55
CA TYR A 360 -11.36 -3.67 7.55
C TYR A 360 -11.28 -5.18 7.32
N ILE A 361 -11.94 -5.96 8.17
CA ILE A 361 -12.22 -7.36 7.89
C ILE A 361 -13.47 -7.42 7.03
N ALA A 362 -13.36 -8.10 5.89
CA ALA A 362 -14.43 -8.28 4.95
C ALA A 362 -14.69 -9.77 4.67
N GLU A 363 -15.94 -10.08 4.37
CA GLU A 363 -16.35 -11.38 3.85
C GLU A 363 -16.83 -11.20 2.41
N VAL A 364 -16.39 -12.08 1.52
CA VAL A 364 -16.87 -12.10 0.14
C VAL A 364 -18.31 -12.61 0.11
N LYS A 365 -19.19 -11.80 -0.47
CA LYS A 365 -20.62 -12.07 -0.64
C LYS A 365 -20.88 -13.32 -1.48
N SER A 366 -22.01 -13.97 -1.23
CA SER A 366 -22.59 -14.93 -2.19
C SER A 366 -23.14 -14.20 -3.42
N PRO A 367 -23.35 -14.90 -4.55
CA PRO A 367 -24.01 -14.30 -5.71
C PRO A 367 -25.36 -13.65 -5.38
N GLU A 368 -26.15 -14.24 -4.48
CA GLU A 368 -27.49 -13.77 -4.09
C GLU A 368 -27.43 -12.51 -3.21
N GLN A 369 -26.32 -12.29 -2.51
CA GLN A 369 -26.11 -11.10 -1.66
C GLN A 369 -25.62 -9.89 -2.47
N SER A 370 -25.03 -10.10 -3.65
CA SER A 370 -24.49 -9.04 -4.49
C SER A 370 -25.59 -8.36 -5.28
N LYS A 371 -25.69 -7.03 -5.14
CA LYS A 371 -26.79 -6.25 -5.75
C LYS A 371 -26.42 -5.56 -7.06
N LYS A 372 -25.14 -5.48 -7.38
CA LYS A 372 -24.59 -4.74 -8.54
C LYS A 372 -23.17 -5.21 -8.85
N PRO A 373 -22.64 -4.98 -10.06
CA PRO A 373 -21.24 -5.27 -10.37
C PRO A 373 -20.30 -4.65 -9.32
N TRP A 374 -19.25 -5.38 -8.96
CA TRP A 374 -18.27 -4.99 -7.94
C TRP A 374 -18.78 -4.94 -6.49
N ASP A 375 -20.06 -5.22 -6.23
CA ASP A 375 -20.58 -5.38 -4.87
C ASP A 375 -20.20 -6.75 -4.30
N TYR A 376 -18.94 -6.88 -3.88
CA TYR A 376 -18.36 -8.17 -3.51
C TYR A 376 -18.17 -8.36 -2.02
N TYR A 377 -18.07 -7.28 -1.23
CA TYR A 377 -17.71 -7.40 0.18
C TYR A 377 -18.84 -6.99 1.10
N THR A 378 -18.94 -7.71 2.22
CA THR A 378 -19.59 -7.23 3.43
C THR A 378 -18.51 -6.91 4.45
N ILE A 379 -18.41 -5.65 4.89
CA ILE A 379 -17.51 -5.27 5.98
C ILE A 379 -18.07 -5.84 7.28
N LYS A 380 -17.29 -6.70 7.94
CA LYS A 380 -17.68 -7.37 9.19
C LYS A 380 -17.18 -6.62 10.41
N GLN A 381 -16.02 -5.98 10.30
CA GLN A 381 -15.35 -5.31 11.40
C GLN A 381 -14.40 -4.23 10.89
N THR A 382 -14.35 -3.10 11.59
CA THR A 382 -13.24 -2.14 11.53
C THR A 382 -12.21 -2.48 12.59
N ILE A 383 -10.94 -2.52 12.21
CA ILE A 383 -9.78 -2.69 13.08
C ILE A 383 -9.13 -1.32 13.21
N SER A 384 -9.01 -0.81 14.44
CA SER A 384 -8.36 0.47 14.68
C SER A 384 -6.91 0.44 14.19
N ALA A 385 -6.35 1.59 13.77
CA ALA A 385 -4.94 1.71 13.41
C ALA A 385 -3.99 1.18 14.51
N GLN A 386 -4.36 1.35 15.78
CA GLN A 386 -3.57 0.86 16.92
C GLN A 386 -3.54 -0.68 16.99
N ASP A 387 -4.64 -1.34 16.64
CA ASP A 387 -4.76 -2.80 16.70
C ASP A 387 -4.34 -3.48 15.39
N ALA A 388 -4.39 -2.76 14.28
CA ALA A 388 -4.06 -3.27 12.96
C ALA A 388 -2.55 -3.48 12.79
N TYR A 389 -1.71 -2.57 13.27
CA TYR A 389 -0.28 -2.58 12.98
C TYR A 389 0.56 -3.01 14.19
N ALA A 390 1.77 -3.50 13.92
CA ALA A 390 2.74 -3.75 14.99
C ALA A 390 3.08 -2.42 15.69
N PRO A 391 3.19 -2.38 17.02
CA PRO A 391 3.57 -1.16 17.73
C PRO A 391 4.96 -0.71 17.32
N LEU A 392 5.21 0.61 17.29
CA LEU A 392 6.51 1.16 16.89
C LEU A 392 7.68 0.65 17.75
N SER A 393 7.41 0.30 19.02
CA SER A 393 8.38 -0.31 19.92
C SER A 393 8.86 -1.70 19.50
N ALA A 394 8.14 -2.38 18.61
CA ALA A 394 8.53 -3.65 18.02
C ALA A 394 9.21 -3.48 16.64
N SER A 395 9.40 -2.24 16.16
CA SER A 395 10.03 -1.99 14.88
C SER A 395 11.54 -2.26 14.94
N HIS A 396 12.05 -2.99 13.95
CA HIS A 396 13.49 -3.19 13.74
C HIS A 396 14.12 -2.09 12.85
N CYS A 397 13.38 -1.00 12.61
CA CYS A 397 13.87 0.08 11.78
C CYS A 397 15.03 0.84 12.46
N PRO A 398 16.23 0.95 11.84
CA PRO A 398 17.35 1.67 12.42
C PRO A 398 17.07 3.15 12.71
N LEU A 399 16.08 3.76 12.07
CA LEU A 399 15.67 5.15 12.33
C LEU A 399 14.98 5.35 13.68
N VAL A 400 14.48 4.26 14.30
CA VAL A 400 13.76 4.29 15.58
C VAL A 400 14.40 3.40 16.65
N ALA A 401 15.14 2.36 16.26
CA ALA A 401 15.81 1.42 17.18
C ALA A 401 16.78 2.10 18.17
N GLY A 402 17.38 3.25 17.81
CA GLY A 402 18.25 4.04 18.70
C GLY A 402 17.52 4.98 19.68
N LYS A 403 16.23 5.26 19.49
CA LYS A 403 15.45 6.17 20.35
C LYS A 403 14.73 5.46 21.50
N VAL A 404 14.56 4.14 21.42
CA VAL A 404 13.86 3.33 22.44
C VAL A 404 14.73 3.08 23.68
N VAL A 405 16.07 3.18 23.57
CA VAL A 405 17.01 2.97 24.69
C VAL A 405 17.19 4.23 25.55
N ALA A 406 16.96 5.42 24.99
CA ALA A 406 17.15 6.70 25.69
C ALA A 406 15.92 7.18 26.52
N GLY A 407 14.86 6.37 26.59
CA GLY A 407 13.60 6.70 27.25
C GLY A 407 13.27 5.85 28.49
N LYS A 408 14.28 5.28 29.16
CA LYS A 408 14.14 4.64 30.47
C LYS A 408 14.85 5.42 31.55
#